data_AF-A0A3E0NK98-F1
#
_entry.id   AF-A0A3E0NK98-F1
#
_cell.length_a   1.000
_cell.length_b   1.000
_cell.length_c   1.000
_cell.angle_alpha   90.00
_cell.angle_beta   90.00
_cell.angle_gamma   90.00
#
_symmetry.space_group_name_H-M   'P 1'
#
loop_
_entity.id
_entity.type
_entity.pdbx_description
1 polymer ?
#
loop_
_entity_poly.entity_id
_entity_poly.type
_entity_poly.pdbx_seq_one_letter_code
_entity_poly.pdbx_strand_id
1 'polypeptide(L)'
;MQASDRGTVEAGRAAIGRRPRARQIGTTATDGARARRTRRCSGRRLREVGGLVRLRRHRPSRGLGSVSGLAAPAGRPPNHRHHVGTGPNRMTASSIDTLLGFTTPELVFPDLAGLDRDGVLRFFAREIARVHPDLDAETVLARLEEREALGSTGIGHSIAVPHCRAEAIQDAVIAVGVARRGIDFAALDGKPVRVFFVVVSAASEPKQNLRCLAAISSWAKRPENVERLVEARTREEILETLASSS
;
A
#
# COMPACT_ATOMS: atom_id res chain seq x y z
N MET A 1 29.62 -66.91 20.26
CA MET A 1 28.98 -67.59 21.40
C MET A 1 28.19 -66.54 22.17
N GLN A 2 26.95 -66.22 21.75
CA GLN A 2 25.69 -66.91 22.13
C GLN A 2 25.50 -67.02 23.65
N ALA A 3 24.59 -66.22 24.21
CA ALA A 3 23.30 -66.73 24.71
C ALA A 3 22.42 -65.56 25.16
N SER A 4 21.27 -65.46 24.50
CA SER A 4 20.08 -64.73 24.88
C SER A 4 19.36 -65.49 25.99
N ASP A 5 18.64 -64.82 26.90
CA ASP A 5 17.33 -65.35 27.29
C ASP A 5 16.33 -64.27 27.73
N ARG A 6 15.09 -64.51 27.32
CA ARG A 6 13.90 -63.68 27.55
C ARG A 6 13.06 -64.37 28.63
N GLY A 7 12.41 -63.60 29.50
CA GLY A 7 11.28 -64.09 30.29
C GLY A 7 10.41 -62.91 30.75
N THR A 8 9.33 -62.61 30.03
CA THR A 8 7.92 -62.94 30.30
C THR A 8 7.22 -62.06 31.35
N VAL A 9 6.40 -61.15 30.80
CA VAL A 9 5.04 -60.71 31.19
C VAL A 9 4.54 -61.00 32.61
N GLU A 10 4.16 -59.92 33.30
CA GLU A 10 3.08 -59.94 34.29
C GLU A 10 2.02 -58.88 33.94
N ALA A 11 0.76 -59.30 34.00
CA ALA A 11 -0.43 -58.54 33.67
C ALA A 11 -0.96 -57.83 34.93
N GLY A 12 -1.21 -56.51 34.82
CA GLY A 12 -1.86 -55.71 35.86
C GLY A 12 -3.04 -54.92 35.30
N ARG A 13 -4.25 -55.34 35.66
CA ARG A 13 -5.55 -54.83 35.20
C ARG A 13 -5.87 -53.42 35.73
N ALA A 14 -6.58 -52.69 34.87
CA ALA A 14 -7.75 -51.83 35.13
C ALA A 14 -7.64 -50.66 36.13
N ALA A 15 -7.79 -49.44 35.60
CA ALA A 15 -8.54 -48.37 36.27
C ALA A 15 -9.31 -47.53 35.23
N ILE A 16 -10.59 -47.86 35.07
CA ILE A 16 -11.60 -47.09 34.36
C ILE A 16 -12.04 -45.96 35.31
N GLY A 17 -11.68 -44.71 34.99
CA GLY A 17 -11.92 -43.52 35.81
C GLY A 17 -12.64 -42.40 35.06
N ARG A 18 -13.94 -42.60 34.81
CA ARG A 18 -15.05 -41.63 34.76
C ARG A 18 -14.77 -40.19 34.27
N ARG A 19 -15.26 -39.88 33.06
CA ARG A 19 -15.58 -38.52 32.59
C ARG A 19 -16.75 -37.93 33.41
N PRO A 20 -16.68 -36.69 33.91
CA PRO A 20 -17.87 -35.97 34.37
C PRO A 20 -18.60 -35.29 33.21
N ARG A 21 -19.91 -35.18 33.41
CA ARG A 21 -20.98 -35.00 32.43
C ARG A 21 -21.11 -33.57 31.89
N ALA A 22 -21.54 -33.48 30.63
CA ALA A 22 -22.15 -32.30 30.05
C ALA A 22 -23.37 -31.85 30.86
N ARG A 23 -23.44 -30.56 31.17
CA ARG A 23 -24.66 -29.89 31.65
C ARG A 23 -25.33 -29.20 30.45
N GLN A 24 -26.49 -29.72 30.05
CA GLN A 24 -27.53 -28.98 29.32
C GLN A 24 -28.60 -28.57 30.32
N ILE A 25 -28.82 -27.26 30.51
CA ILE A 25 -30.11 -26.59 30.80
C ILE A 25 -29.82 -25.07 30.86
N GLY A 26 -30.57 -24.16 30.25
CA GLY A 26 -31.89 -24.29 29.69
C GLY A 26 -32.31 -23.14 28.77
N THR A 27 -33.39 -23.42 28.07
CA THR A 27 -34.20 -22.54 27.23
C THR A 27 -35.10 -21.65 28.09
N THR A 28 -35.07 -20.34 27.85
CA THR A 28 -36.25 -19.47 28.05
C THR A 28 -36.32 -18.48 26.89
N ALA A 29 -37.08 -18.86 25.86
CA ALA A 29 -37.69 -17.93 24.94
C ALA A 29 -39.10 -17.64 25.47
N THR A 30 -39.44 -16.37 25.66
CA THR A 30 -40.83 -15.93 25.76
C THR A 30 -40.98 -14.60 25.02
N ASP A 31 -42.06 -14.58 24.24
CA ASP A 31 -42.56 -13.57 23.34
C ASP A 31 -42.74 -12.17 23.95
N GLY A 32 -42.69 -11.14 23.08
CA GLY A 32 -43.24 -9.84 23.44
C GLY A 32 -43.06 -8.70 22.43
N ALA A 33 -43.92 -8.67 21.40
CA ALA A 33 -44.51 -7.46 20.82
C ALA A 33 -43.66 -6.48 19.95
N ARG A 34 -43.79 -6.66 18.63
CA ARG A 34 -44.55 -5.76 17.73
C ARG A 34 -44.37 -4.24 17.93
N ALA A 35 -43.64 -3.57 17.02
CA ALA A 35 -44.04 -2.25 16.51
C ALA A 35 -43.40 -1.94 15.15
N ARG A 36 -44.23 -2.00 14.10
CA ARG A 36 -43.98 -1.36 12.81
C ARG A 36 -43.85 0.15 13.02
N ARG A 37 -42.76 0.76 12.55
CA ARG A 37 -42.76 2.18 12.14
C ARG A 37 -42.00 2.33 10.83
N THR A 38 -42.78 2.31 9.75
CA THR A 38 -42.44 2.91 8.48
C THR A 38 -42.14 4.39 8.71
N ARG A 39 -40.87 4.79 8.61
CA ARG A 39 -40.53 6.21 8.47
C ARG A 39 -40.77 6.59 7.02
N ARG A 40 -41.86 7.34 6.84
CA ARG A 40 -42.22 8.10 5.65
C ARG A 40 -41.00 8.84 5.11
N CYS A 41 -40.69 8.54 3.86
CA CYS A 41 -39.92 9.43 2.98
C CYS A 41 -40.83 10.63 2.66
N SER A 42 -40.62 11.75 3.34
CA SER A 42 -41.30 13.02 3.05
C SER A 42 -40.51 13.75 1.96
N GLY A 43 -41.18 13.95 0.83
CA GLY A 43 -40.56 14.42 -0.41
C GLY A 43 -39.83 15.75 -0.31
N ARG A 44 -38.74 15.84 -1.09
CA ARG A 44 -38.31 17.09 -1.69
C ARG A 44 -38.73 17.09 -3.14
N ARG A 45 -39.59 18.06 -3.46
CA ARG A 45 -40.08 18.37 -4.80
C ARG A 45 -38.90 18.67 -5.71
N LEU A 46 -38.86 17.99 -6.84
CA LEU A 46 -38.19 18.46 -8.04
C LEU A 46 -38.92 19.72 -8.49
N ARG A 47 -38.18 20.83 -8.64
CA ARG A 47 -38.61 21.96 -9.47
C ARG A 47 -37.77 21.89 -10.74
N GLU A 48 -38.41 21.45 -11.82
CA GLU A 48 -38.02 21.89 -13.16
C GLU A 48 -38.19 23.41 -13.24
N VAL A 49 -37.15 24.08 -13.71
CA VAL A 49 -37.25 25.38 -14.35
C VAL A 49 -36.50 25.27 -15.66
N GLY A 50 -37.28 25.03 -16.72
CA GLY A 50 -36.84 25.26 -18.09
C GLY A 50 -36.67 26.76 -18.33
N GLY A 51 -35.65 27.12 -19.09
CA GLY A 51 -35.33 28.51 -19.40
C GLY A 51 -34.24 28.62 -20.45
N LEU A 52 -34.57 28.23 -21.68
CA LEU A 52 -33.80 28.47 -22.90
C LEU A 52 -33.83 29.97 -23.25
N VAL A 53 -32.70 30.67 -23.24
CA VAL A 53 -32.52 31.90 -24.03
C VAL A 53 -31.09 31.98 -24.56
N ARG A 54 -30.94 31.80 -25.88
CA ARG A 54 -29.81 32.26 -26.70
C ARG A 54 -29.86 33.79 -26.78
N LEU A 55 -28.70 34.46 -26.78
CA LEU A 55 -28.44 35.57 -27.72
C LEU A 55 -26.94 35.93 -27.76
N ARG A 56 -26.38 35.83 -28.96
CA ARG A 56 -25.10 36.40 -29.40
C ARG A 56 -25.18 37.92 -29.39
N ARG A 57 -24.13 38.63 -28.95
CA ARG A 57 -23.67 39.93 -29.50
C ARG A 57 -22.14 40.04 -29.31
N HIS A 58 -21.35 39.97 -30.38
CA HIS A 58 -20.90 41.05 -31.26
C HIS A 58 -19.72 41.86 -30.68
N ARG A 59 -18.54 41.71 -31.31
CA ARG A 59 -17.36 42.57 -31.16
C ARG A 59 -17.64 43.99 -31.64
N PRO A 60 -16.85 44.97 -31.17
CA PRO A 60 -16.19 45.86 -32.09
C PRO A 60 -14.68 45.91 -31.89
N SER A 61 -14.01 46.07 -33.03
CA SER A 61 -12.60 46.39 -33.25
C SER A 61 -12.38 47.90 -33.28
N ARG A 62 -11.17 48.34 -32.87
CA ARG A 62 -10.39 49.55 -33.24
C ARG A 62 -9.46 49.89 -32.06
N GLY A 63 -8.19 50.28 -32.20
CA GLY A 63 -7.50 50.77 -33.39
C GLY A 63 -5.98 50.69 -33.28
N LEU A 64 -5.37 50.95 -34.44
CA LEU A 64 -3.94 51.11 -34.69
C LEU A 64 -3.46 52.46 -34.17
N GLY A 65 -2.27 52.49 -33.58
CA GLY A 65 -1.48 53.68 -33.30
C GLY A 65 0.00 53.30 -33.38
N SER A 66 0.78 54.07 -34.14
CA SER A 66 2.08 53.72 -34.68
C SER A 66 3.25 54.43 -33.96
N VAL A 67 4.43 53.82 -34.15
CA VAL A 67 5.81 54.33 -34.20
C VAL A 67 6.57 54.89 -32.97
N SER A 68 7.81 54.36 -32.88
CA SER A 68 9.09 55.02 -32.55
C SER A 68 9.54 55.19 -31.09
N GLY A 69 10.72 54.65 -30.79
CA GLY A 69 11.54 55.04 -29.63
C GLY A 69 12.66 54.06 -29.29
N LEU A 70 13.89 54.36 -29.71
CA LEU A 70 15.13 53.61 -29.47
C LEU A 70 15.61 53.65 -27.99
N ALA A 71 16.11 52.49 -27.55
CA ALA A 71 17.33 52.18 -26.79
C ALA A 71 17.84 53.06 -25.62
N ALA A 72 17.93 52.42 -24.44
CA ALA A 72 19.04 52.36 -23.46
C ALA A 72 18.61 51.38 -22.33
N PRO A 73 19.47 50.72 -21.51
CA PRO A 73 20.82 51.11 -21.09
C PRO A 73 21.88 49.97 -21.04
N ALA A 74 23.17 50.33 -21.04
CA ALA A 74 24.26 49.41 -20.68
C ALA A 74 25.02 49.96 -19.46
N GLY A 75 24.98 49.23 -18.34
CA GLY A 75 25.75 49.57 -17.15
C GLY A 75 25.67 48.56 -15.99
N ARG A 76 26.78 47.81 -15.80
CA ARG A 76 27.34 47.22 -14.54
C ARG A 76 26.67 45.98 -13.89
N PRO A 77 27.34 45.24 -12.98
CA PRO A 77 28.69 44.62 -12.94
C PRO A 77 28.62 43.11 -12.53
N PRO A 78 29.52 42.55 -11.69
CA PRO A 78 30.51 41.53 -12.01
C PRO A 78 30.05 40.06 -11.81
N ASN A 79 30.82 39.17 -12.42
CA ASN A 79 30.75 37.71 -12.29
C ASN A 79 30.68 37.23 -10.83
N HIS A 80 29.54 36.66 -10.45
CA HIS A 80 29.46 35.70 -9.36
C HIS A 80 29.40 34.29 -9.96
N ARG A 81 30.44 33.50 -9.68
CA ARG A 81 30.54 32.09 -10.03
C ARG A 81 29.30 31.35 -9.53
N HIS A 82 28.48 30.84 -10.44
CA HIS A 82 27.48 29.85 -10.09
C HIS A 82 28.20 28.57 -9.66
N HIS A 83 27.96 28.21 -8.41
CA HIS A 83 28.18 26.90 -7.86
C HIS A 83 27.47 25.89 -8.77
N VAL A 84 28.21 24.89 -9.28
CA VAL A 84 27.65 23.78 -10.04
C VAL A 84 26.85 22.94 -9.05
N GLY A 85 25.55 23.22 -8.97
CA GLY A 85 24.59 22.37 -8.29
C GLY A 85 24.49 21.03 -9.01
N THR A 86 24.71 19.97 -8.25
CA THR A 86 24.62 18.55 -8.60
C THR A 86 23.39 18.28 -9.47
N GLY A 87 23.60 18.03 -10.76
CA GLY A 87 22.53 17.66 -11.68
C GLY A 87 21.93 16.29 -11.33
N PRO A 88 20.67 16.02 -11.71
CA PRO A 88 20.05 14.71 -11.51
C PRO A 88 20.85 13.69 -12.32
N ASN A 89 21.29 12.63 -11.66
CA ASN A 89 21.99 11.52 -12.30
C ASN A 89 21.12 11.01 -13.45
N ARG A 90 21.60 11.10 -14.69
CA ARG A 90 20.87 10.71 -15.90
C ARG A 90 20.83 9.18 -15.94
N MET A 91 19.87 8.59 -15.22
CA MET A 91 19.74 7.14 -15.13
C MET A 91 19.33 6.55 -16.48
N THR A 92 19.94 5.42 -16.86
CA THR A 92 19.66 4.75 -18.14
C THR A 92 18.27 4.10 -18.09
N ALA A 93 17.68 3.85 -19.27
CA ALA A 93 16.34 3.26 -19.40
C ALA A 93 16.19 1.89 -18.72
N SER A 94 17.29 1.17 -18.44
CA SER A 94 17.33 -0.09 -17.68
C SER A 94 17.05 0.10 -16.18
N SER A 95 17.39 1.27 -15.62
CA SER A 95 17.31 1.50 -14.17
C SER A 95 15.91 1.85 -13.67
N ILE A 96 15.00 2.32 -14.53
CA ILE A 96 13.64 2.78 -14.15
C ILE A 96 12.73 1.59 -13.79
N ASP A 97 13.02 0.39 -14.29
CA ASP A 97 12.23 -0.82 -13.99
C ASP A 97 12.71 -1.57 -12.73
N THR A 98 13.72 -1.03 -12.03
CA THR A 98 14.17 -1.60 -10.75
C THR A 98 13.32 -1.08 -9.60
N LEU A 99 13.23 -1.83 -8.50
CA LEU A 99 12.49 -1.41 -7.30
C LEU A 99 12.98 -0.05 -6.75
N LEU A 100 14.27 0.23 -6.89
CA LEU A 100 14.87 1.50 -6.49
C LEU A 100 14.37 2.70 -7.31
N GLY A 101 13.88 2.48 -8.53
CA GLY A 101 13.28 3.52 -9.35
C GLY A 101 11.93 4.03 -8.82
N PHE A 102 11.30 3.28 -7.92
CA PHE A 102 9.97 3.60 -7.38
C PHE A 102 9.97 3.86 -5.86
N THR A 103 11.10 3.74 -5.17
CA THR A 103 11.17 3.91 -3.71
C THR A 103 12.18 4.97 -3.32
N THR A 104 12.00 5.56 -2.15
CA THR A 104 12.97 6.47 -1.53
C THR A 104 13.35 5.95 -0.15
N PRO A 105 14.51 6.34 0.41
CA PRO A 105 14.90 5.91 1.75
C PRO A 105 13.83 6.20 2.82
N GLU A 106 13.09 7.30 2.71
CA GLU A 106 12.03 7.69 3.64
C GLU A 106 10.84 6.72 3.66
N LEU A 107 10.67 5.93 2.59
CA LEU A 107 9.62 4.93 2.42
C LEU A 107 10.11 3.50 2.72
N VAL A 108 11.27 3.36 3.36
CA VAL A 108 11.83 2.07 3.80
C VAL A 108 11.84 1.97 5.32
N PHE A 109 11.19 0.93 5.83
CA PHE A 109 10.90 0.71 7.24
C PHE A 109 11.45 -0.64 7.74
N PRO A 110 12.58 -0.66 8.47
CA PRO A 110 13.22 -1.91 8.89
C PRO A 110 12.45 -2.73 9.93
N ASP A 111 11.46 -2.15 10.59
CA ASP A 111 10.66 -2.86 11.58
C ASP A 111 9.22 -2.33 11.63
N LEU A 112 8.27 -3.24 11.42
CA LEU A 112 6.83 -3.02 11.55
C LEU A 112 6.27 -3.69 12.83
N ALA A 113 7.09 -3.82 13.87
CA ALA A 113 6.74 -4.51 15.10
C ALA A 113 5.42 -4.02 15.73
N GLY A 114 4.59 -4.99 16.12
CA GLY A 114 3.35 -4.74 16.87
C GLY A 114 2.16 -4.32 16.03
N LEU A 115 2.29 -4.22 14.70
CA LEU A 115 1.17 -3.96 13.81
C LEU A 115 0.42 -5.24 13.46
N ASP A 116 -0.90 -5.13 13.37
CA ASP A 116 -1.76 -6.11 12.71
C ASP A 116 -2.00 -5.71 11.25
N ARG A 117 -2.85 -6.46 10.54
CA ARG A 117 -3.16 -6.21 9.12
C ARG A 117 -3.61 -4.77 8.87
N ASP A 118 -4.59 -4.30 9.62
CA ASP A 118 -5.19 -2.98 9.42
C ASP A 118 -4.23 -1.87 9.88
N GLY A 119 -3.45 -2.14 10.92
CA GLY A 119 -2.37 -1.28 11.42
C GLY A 119 -1.26 -1.08 10.38
N VAL A 120 -0.89 -2.11 9.62
CA VAL A 120 0.09 -1.98 8.52
C VAL A 120 -0.43 -1.07 7.42
N LEU A 121 -1.68 -1.26 6.97
CA LEU A 121 -2.27 -0.42 5.92
C LEU A 121 -2.33 1.04 6.35
N ARG A 122 -2.79 1.31 7.58
CA ARG A 122 -2.84 2.66 8.17
C ARG A 122 -1.45 3.28 8.31
N PHE A 123 -0.47 2.50 8.75
CA PHE A 123 0.91 2.95 8.87
C PHE A 123 1.46 3.43 7.53
N PHE A 124 1.37 2.59 6.48
CA PHE A 124 1.89 2.95 5.17
C PHE A 124 1.14 4.10 4.51
N ALA A 125 -0.19 4.16 4.63
CA ALA A 125 -0.97 5.27 4.11
C ALA A 125 -0.50 6.62 4.70
N ARG A 126 -0.25 6.66 6.02
CA ARG A 126 0.29 7.85 6.69
C ARG A 126 1.70 8.19 6.21
N GLU A 127 2.61 7.21 6.16
CA GLU A 127 4.00 7.48 5.79
C GLU A 127 4.16 7.89 4.32
N ILE A 128 3.36 7.31 3.42
CA ILE A 128 3.34 7.70 2.01
C ILE A 128 2.84 9.14 1.87
N ALA A 129 1.74 9.50 2.52
CA ALA A 129 1.22 10.88 2.52
C ALA A 129 2.19 11.88 3.16
N ARG A 130 2.99 11.45 4.14
CA ARG A 130 4.04 12.30 4.73
C ARG A 130 5.15 12.66 3.73
N VAL A 131 5.50 11.75 2.83
CA VAL A 131 6.53 11.95 1.79
C VAL A 131 5.95 12.58 0.53
N HIS A 132 4.67 12.36 0.24
CA HIS A 132 3.93 12.89 -0.90
C HIS A 132 2.73 13.73 -0.40
N PRO A 133 2.93 15.02 -0.10
CA PRO A 133 1.91 15.87 0.55
C PRO A 133 0.62 16.09 -0.25
N ASP A 134 0.65 15.82 -1.55
CA ASP A 134 -0.54 15.88 -2.41
C ASP A 134 -1.49 14.69 -2.16
N LEU A 135 -1.00 13.61 -1.52
CA LEU A 135 -1.82 12.48 -1.11
C LEU A 135 -2.44 12.71 0.27
N ASP A 136 -3.75 12.48 0.36
CA ASP A 136 -4.46 12.39 1.64
C ASP A 136 -4.35 10.98 2.23
N ALA A 137 -3.87 10.88 3.47
CA ALA A 137 -3.61 9.60 4.13
C ALA A 137 -4.88 8.75 4.30
N GLU A 138 -6.01 9.37 4.66
CA GLU A 138 -7.28 8.67 4.85
C GLU A 138 -7.83 8.15 3.52
N THR A 139 -7.69 8.93 2.45
CA THR A 139 -8.04 8.50 1.09
C THR A 139 -7.17 7.32 0.64
N VAL A 140 -5.85 7.37 0.84
CA VAL A 140 -4.95 6.25 0.50
C VAL A 140 -5.32 5.01 1.31
N LEU A 141 -5.56 5.15 2.61
CA LEU A 141 -5.98 4.05 3.48
C LEU A 141 -7.27 3.40 2.99
N ALA A 142 -8.32 4.20 2.75
CA ALA A 142 -9.60 3.71 2.29
C ALA A 142 -9.46 2.92 0.98
N ARG A 143 -8.62 3.38 0.04
CA ARG A 143 -8.37 2.69 -1.22
C ARG A 143 -7.59 1.37 -1.05
N LEU A 144 -6.65 1.33 -0.12
CA LEU A 144 -5.93 0.09 0.22
C LEU A 144 -6.87 -0.93 0.86
N GLU A 145 -7.72 -0.50 1.81
CA GLU A 145 -8.72 -1.34 2.46
C GLU A 145 -9.78 -1.84 1.47
N GLU A 146 -10.28 -0.97 0.58
CA GLU A 146 -11.18 -1.34 -0.52
C GLU A 146 -10.57 -2.45 -1.37
N ARG A 147 -9.28 -2.35 -1.69
CA ARG A 147 -8.58 -3.39 -2.47
C ARG A 147 -8.42 -4.67 -1.66
N GLU A 148 -7.98 -4.60 -0.41
CA GLU A 148 -7.74 -5.77 0.44
C GLU A 148 -9.04 -6.55 0.71
N ALA A 149 -10.18 -5.85 0.81
CA ALA A 149 -11.50 -6.46 1.00
C ALA A 149 -11.97 -7.32 -0.18
N LEU A 150 -11.44 -7.10 -1.40
CA LEU A 150 -11.72 -7.96 -2.56
C LEU A 150 -11.01 -9.32 -2.46
N GLY A 151 -10.02 -9.43 -1.58
CA GLY A 151 -9.20 -10.62 -1.37
C GLY A 151 -7.76 -10.24 -1.02
N SER A 152 -7.14 -11.06 -0.17
CA SER A 152 -5.82 -10.77 0.39
C SER A 152 -4.80 -10.43 -0.69
N THR A 153 -3.99 -9.40 -0.43
CA THR A 153 -2.82 -9.08 -1.27
C THR A 153 -1.54 -9.77 -0.78
N GLY A 154 -1.66 -10.67 0.21
CA GLY A 154 -0.62 -11.62 0.61
C GLY A 154 -0.45 -12.71 -0.46
N ILE A 155 0.59 -12.58 -1.27
CA ILE A 155 0.86 -13.48 -2.41
C ILE A 155 1.55 -14.79 -2.00
N GLY A 156 1.78 -14.98 -0.69
CA GLY A 156 2.53 -16.10 -0.12
C GLY A 156 4.04 -15.81 -0.09
N HIS A 157 4.82 -16.81 0.34
CA HIS A 157 6.29 -16.68 0.47
C HIS A 157 6.71 -15.52 1.37
N SER A 158 5.94 -15.24 2.42
CA SER A 158 6.14 -14.12 3.36
C SER A 158 5.97 -12.73 2.76
N ILE A 159 5.39 -12.56 1.56
CA ILE A 159 5.21 -11.27 0.89
C ILE A 159 3.73 -10.87 0.82
N ALA A 160 3.46 -9.59 1.06
CA ALA A 160 2.23 -8.93 0.61
C ALA A 160 2.55 -7.72 -0.27
N VAL A 161 1.63 -7.44 -1.19
CA VAL A 161 1.72 -6.29 -2.09
C VAL A 161 0.42 -5.46 -2.03
N PRO A 162 0.10 -4.81 -0.89
CA PRO A 162 -1.05 -3.89 -0.84
C PRO A 162 -0.87 -2.79 -1.89
N HIS A 163 -1.89 -2.54 -2.70
CA HIS A 163 -1.76 -1.58 -3.79
C HIS A 163 -3.06 -0.83 -4.07
N CYS A 164 -2.93 0.44 -4.45
CA CYS A 164 -4.05 1.25 -4.89
C CYS A 164 -3.65 2.29 -5.94
N ARG A 165 -4.68 2.95 -6.50
CA ARG A 165 -4.51 4.08 -7.42
C ARG A 165 -4.96 5.37 -6.76
N ALA A 166 -4.26 6.46 -7.03
CA ALA A 166 -4.57 7.80 -6.54
C ALA A 166 -4.50 8.83 -7.67
N GLU A 167 -5.38 9.84 -7.63
CA GLU A 167 -5.41 10.91 -8.64
C GLU A 167 -4.34 11.97 -8.41
N ALA A 168 -3.90 12.16 -7.16
CA ALA A 168 -2.99 13.23 -6.77
C ALA A 168 -1.50 12.88 -6.86
N ILE A 169 -1.14 11.81 -7.59
CA ILE A 169 0.25 11.45 -7.86
C ILE A 169 0.47 11.18 -9.35
N GLN A 170 1.63 11.56 -9.87
CA GLN A 170 1.99 11.41 -11.29
C GLN A 170 2.81 10.15 -11.57
N ASP A 171 3.63 9.73 -10.60
CA ASP A 171 4.50 8.57 -10.70
C ASP A 171 4.16 7.56 -9.62
N ALA A 172 4.34 6.27 -9.91
CA ALA A 172 4.12 5.23 -8.92
C ALA A 172 5.22 5.24 -7.85
N VAL A 173 4.81 4.94 -6.62
CA VAL A 173 5.69 4.86 -5.45
C VAL A 173 5.53 3.52 -4.75
N ILE A 174 6.63 3.00 -4.24
CA ILE A 174 6.70 1.77 -3.47
C ILE A 174 7.25 2.11 -2.08
N ALA A 175 6.48 1.80 -1.05
CA ALA A 175 6.97 1.74 0.32
C ALA A 175 7.28 0.29 0.70
N VAL A 176 8.41 0.08 1.38
CA VAL A 176 8.89 -1.25 1.77
C VAL A 176 8.99 -1.33 3.28
N GLY A 177 8.47 -2.41 3.86
CA GLY A 177 8.63 -2.62 5.29
C GLY A 177 8.73 -4.08 5.70
N VAL A 178 9.40 -4.29 6.84
CA VAL A 178 9.74 -5.61 7.35
C VAL A 178 9.09 -5.86 8.70
N ALA A 179 8.19 -6.83 8.75
CA ALA A 179 7.58 -7.33 9.98
C ALA A 179 8.29 -8.64 10.39
N ARG A 180 9.38 -8.53 11.16
CA ARG A 180 10.24 -9.69 11.45
C ARG A 180 9.53 -10.85 12.15
N ARG A 181 8.52 -10.57 12.98
CA ARG A 181 7.71 -11.60 13.66
C ARG A 181 6.60 -12.18 12.79
N GLY A 182 6.38 -11.63 11.59
CA GLY A 182 5.25 -11.94 10.75
C GLY A 182 3.97 -11.26 11.22
N ILE A 183 3.09 -10.96 10.25
CA ILE A 183 1.76 -10.42 10.47
C ILE A 183 0.77 -11.35 9.78
N ASP A 184 -0.29 -11.73 10.48
CA ASP A 184 -1.39 -12.46 9.84
C ASP A 184 -2.10 -11.53 8.87
N PHE A 185 -1.91 -11.81 7.59
CA PHE A 185 -2.42 -11.02 6.47
C PHE A 185 -3.33 -11.86 5.56
N ALA A 186 -3.77 -13.03 6.04
CA ALA A 186 -4.55 -13.99 5.26
C ALA A 186 -3.92 -14.33 3.89
N ALA A 187 -2.59 -14.49 3.85
CA ALA A 187 -1.85 -14.78 2.62
C ALA A 187 -2.32 -16.09 1.97
N LEU A 188 -2.12 -16.21 0.65
CA LEU A 188 -2.58 -17.34 -0.16
C LEU A 188 -2.09 -18.71 0.35
N ASP A 189 -0.89 -18.77 0.91
CA ASP A 189 -0.28 -19.99 1.46
C ASP A 189 -0.59 -20.22 2.95
N GLY A 190 -1.42 -19.35 3.56
CA GLY A 190 -1.80 -19.38 4.97
C GLY A 190 -0.68 -19.00 5.94
N LYS A 191 0.47 -18.52 5.46
CA LYS A 191 1.61 -18.16 6.31
C LYS A 191 1.61 -16.66 6.63
N PRO A 192 2.18 -16.25 7.79
CA PRO A 192 2.36 -14.84 8.10
C PRO A 192 3.23 -14.11 7.07
N VAL A 193 2.85 -12.87 6.76
CA VAL A 193 3.62 -11.98 5.88
C VAL A 193 4.70 -11.28 6.69
N ARG A 194 5.93 -11.24 6.17
CA ARG A 194 7.08 -10.58 6.80
C ARG A 194 7.61 -9.40 6.00
N VAL A 195 7.33 -9.34 4.70
CA VAL A 195 7.77 -8.27 3.81
C VAL A 195 6.56 -7.66 3.12
N PHE A 196 6.46 -6.35 3.17
CA PHE A 196 5.39 -5.57 2.56
C PHE A 196 5.97 -4.65 1.49
N PHE A 197 5.38 -4.70 0.30
CA PHE A 197 5.59 -3.72 -0.77
C PHE A 197 4.28 -2.98 -1.02
N VAL A 198 4.11 -1.80 -0.43
CA VAL A 198 2.89 -1.00 -0.64
C VAL A 198 3.05 -0.11 -1.85
N VAL A 199 2.15 -0.24 -2.84
CA VAL A 199 2.21 0.48 -4.11
C VAL A 199 1.09 1.50 -4.21
N VAL A 200 1.43 2.76 -4.46
CA VAL A 200 0.46 3.81 -4.84
C VAL A 200 0.85 4.34 -6.21
N SER A 201 -0.04 4.20 -7.19
CA SER A 201 0.22 4.66 -8.56
C SER A 201 -0.79 5.70 -9.03
N ALA A 202 -0.42 6.46 -10.07
CA ALA A 202 -1.33 7.39 -10.72
C ALA A 202 -2.58 6.67 -11.26
N ALA A 203 -3.76 7.22 -11.01
CA ALA A 203 -5.02 6.70 -11.58
C ALA A 203 -5.08 6.87 -13.11
N SER A 204 -4.40 7.89 -13.63
CA SER A 204 -4.32 8.23 -15.05
C SER A 204 -3.38 7.32 -15.86
N GLU A 205 -2.46 6.60 -15.21
CA GLU A 205 -1.47 5.75 -15.89
C GLU A 205 -1.46 4.31 -15.35
N PRO A 206 -2.38 3.44 -15.80
CA PRO A 206 -2.45 2.06 -15.34
C PRO A 206 -1.18 1.23 -15.58
N LYS A 207 -0.35 1.60 -16.57
CA LYS A 207 0.87 0.83 -16.88
C LYS A 207 1.92 0.96 -15.78
N GLN A 208 1.95 2.08 -15.05
CA GLN A 208 2.89 2.25 -13.93
C GLN A 208 2.64 1.22 -12.81
N ASN A 209 1.37 0.94 -12.49
CA ASN A 209 1.03 -0.10 -11.51
C ASN A 209 1.57 -1.48 -11.95
N LEU A 210 1.35 -1.84 -13.22
CA LEU A 210 1.83 -3.11 -13.76
C LEU A 210 3.35 -3.20 -13.76
N ARG A 211 4.06 -2.10 -14.04
CA ARG A 211 5.53 -2.05 -13.96
C ARG A 211 6.02 -2.29 -12.53
N CYS A 212 5.41 -1.65 -11.53
CA CYS A 212 5.75 -1.88 -10.12
C CYS A 212 5.52 -3.34 -9.71
N LEU A 213 4.33 -3.88 -10.03
CA LEU A 213 3.99 -5.27 -9.70
C LEU A 213 4.91 -6.27 -10.41
N ALA A 214 5.30 -5.99 -11.67
CA ALA A 214 6.26 -6.82 -12.40
C ALA A 214 7.66 -6.76 -11.77
N ALA A 215 8.12 -5.57 -11.36
CA ALA A 215 9.40 -5.40 -10.68
C ALA A 215 9.43 -6.16 -9.34
N ILE A 216 8.37 -6.02 -8.53
CA ILE A 216 8.22 -6.75 -7.25
C ILE A 216 8.18 -8.25 -7.50
N SER A 217 7.36 -8.72 -8.45
CA SER A 217 7.27 -10.15 -8.77
C SER A 217 8.60 -10.72 -9.24
N SER A 218 9.32 -10.00 -10.12
CA SER A 218 10.63 -10.43 -10.60
C SER A 218 11.65 -10.52 -9.48
N TRP A 219 11.68 -9.52 -8.60
CA TRP A 219 12.56 -9.48 -7.42
C TRP A 219 12.25 -10.62 -6.44
N ALA A 220 10.96 -10.88 -6.21
CA ALA A 220 10.47 -11.88 -5.26
C ALA A 220 10.64 -13.34 -5.71
N LYS A 221 10.96 -13.58 -7.00
CA LYS A 221 11.20 -14.95 -7.52
C LYS A 221 12.39 -15.64 -6.85
N ARG A 222 13.32 -14.88 -6.28
CA ARG A 222 14.51 -15.38 -5.59
C ARG A 222 14.23 -15.43 -4.10
N PRO A 223 14.01 -16.61 -3.50
CA PRO A 223 13.69 -16.71 -2.07
C PRO A 223 14.76 -16.06 -1.18
N GLU A 224 16.03 -16.10 -1.61
CA GLU A 224 17.17 -15.52 -0.90
C GLU A 224 17.04 -14.00 -0.71
N ASN A 225 16.36 -13.32 -1.65
CA ASN A 225 16.10 -11.90 -1.53
C ASN A 225 15.18 -11.59 -0.35
N VAL A 226 14.12 -12.40 -0.18
CA VAL A 226 13.17 -12.25 0.93
C VAL A 226 13.84 -12.54 2.26
N GLU A 227 14.64 -13.60 2.32
CA GLU A 227 15.41 -13.97 3.52
C GLU A 227 16.37 -12.86 3.94
N ARG A 228 17.18 -12.34 3.01
CA ARG A 228 18.09 -11.21 3.26
C ARG A 228 17.34 -9.97 3.73
N LEU A 229 16.21 -9.65 3.12
CA LEU A 229 15.44 -8.46 3.47
C LEU A 229 14.79 -8.60 4.86
N VAL A 230 14.43 -9.82 5.26
CA VAL A 230 13.95 -10.14 6.61
C VAL A 230 15.06 -10.03 7.66
N GLU A 231 16.29 -10.39 7.30
CA GLU A 231 17.46 -10.31 8.18
C GLU A 231 17.98 -8.89 8.37
N ALA A 232 17.76 -8.03 7.37
CA ALA A 232 18.16 -6.63 7.38
C ALA A 232 17.62 -5.89 8.62
N ARG A 233 18.53 -5.17 9.28
CA ARG A 233 18.32 -4.43 10.51
C ARG A 233 18.21 -2.94 10.29
N THR A 234 18.81 -2.46 9.21
CA THR A 234 18.87 -1.05 8.87
C THR A 234 18.16 -0.77 7.56
N ARG A 235 17.85 0.51 7.33
CA ARG A 235 17.24 0.98 6.10
C ARG A 235 18.20 0.79 4.93
N GLU A 236 19.47 1.03 5.19
CA GLU A 236 20.58 0.93 4.25
C GLU A 236 20.72 -0.52 3.75
N GLU A 237 20.73 -1.50 4.67
CA GLU A 237 20.77 -2.92 4.32
C GLU A 237 19.56 -3.37 3.48
N ILE A 238 18.37 -2.82 3.74
CA ILE A 238 17.18 -3.08 2.92
C ILE A 238 17.39 -2.53 1.52
N LEU A 239 17.81 -1.26 1.39
CA LEU A 239 18.07 -0.63 0.11
C LEU A 239 19.13 -1.39 -0.70
N GLU A 240 20.21 -1.83 -0.06
CA GLU A 240 21.25 -2.67 -0.68
C GLU A 240 20.70 -4.02 -1.16
N THR A 241 19.82 -4.65 -0.37
CA THR A 241 19.17 -5.91 -0.75
C THR A 241 18.23 -5.71 -1.94
N LEU A 242 17.48 -4.61 -1.98
CA LEU A 242 16.66 -4.23 -3.14
C LEU A 242 17.53 -3.97 -4.39
N ALA A 243 18.72 -3.38 -4.21
CA ALA A 243 19.68 -3.09 -5.28
C ALA A 243 20.34 -4.35 -5.88
N SER A 244 20.53 -5.40 -5.08
CA SER A 244 21.30 -6.61 -5.41
C SER A 244 20.66 -7.52 -6.48
N SER A 245 19.77 -6.96 -7.30
CA SER A 245 18.95 -7.67 -8.29
C SER A 245 19.57 -7.64 -9.69
N SER A 246 20.87 -7.89 -9.76
CA SER A 246 21.62 -8.11 -11.02
C SER A 246 22.19 -9.52 -11.06
#